data_AF-A0A9P0LSW9-F1
#
_entry.id   AF-A0A9P0LSW9-F1
#
_cell.length_a   1.000
_cell.length_b   1.000
_cell.length_c   1.000
_cell.angle_alpha   90.00
_cell.angle_beta   90.00
_cell.angle_gamma   90.00
#
_symmetry.space_group_name_H-M   'P 1'
#
loop_
_entity.id
_entity.type
_entity.pdbx_description
1 polymer ?
#
loop_
_entity_poly.entity_id
_entity_poly.type
_entity_poly.pdbx_seq_one_letter_code
_entity_poly.pdbx_strand_id
1 'polypeptide(L)'
;MRRAMDLVHYVVKDGVLSNGDGAPPPETESDRGTAYSCMRRLMVVLEHTKMAMDPSCQETLPAALEAVLERTQDFTDSAYTSHEHREAILESSERIKTEMDHLLGLYANIDGFENVSTCPELDSAVQTCINSARDLSRHLANAAIQQAQELSTATKQGLELVAAIRQQAVMSDVERLHHTSNAFHDSIDHVLEVCKLLRHVAVSETLQVSAKFTEINLRVYGPQVVTAAKCLAAHPSSKIGRENLEVFADMHQWLVQDVTNVVRDVLEASQASRPEKQVYMSLPRPGKHGTTSKPLKAVRLDTEEQEKIAKSGLEMKLITSEMDAETDKWQESNSNAQLEVNEENNDIVKRAKNMSAMAFSMYQFTKGEGELKTTQDLFTQAEYFAEEANRLYKVIRQFSYQVPGGAPKKELLANLDKVPTYVQRLQFTVKDHTVGKAATFTKVDNVIQETKNLMNVISKVVTTCFECATKYKLDFRSGAGGSAGRGGPGGDGGAGGTGGGEGGKAAGIGGSSDQGL
;
A
#
# COMPACT_ATOMS: atom_id res chain seq x y z
N MET A 1 -22.11 22.46 -5.32
CA MET A 1 -23.38 21.73 -5.10
C MET A 1 -23.84 21.02 -6.38
N ARG A 2 -24.43 21.68 -7.39
CA ARG A 2 -24.94 20.99 -8.60
C ARG A 2 -23.88 20.13 -9.31
N ARG A 3 -22.71 20.70 -9.65
CA ARG A 3 -21.59 19.95 -10.24
C ARG A 3 -21.11 18.75 -9.39
N ALA A 4 -21.16 18.87 -8.06
CA ALA A 4 -20.76 17.77 -7.17
C ALA A 4 -21.81 16.66 -7.16
N MET A 5 -23.10 17.02 -7.17
CA MET A 5 -24.20 16.06 -7.33
C MET A 5 -24.15 15.37 -8.70
N ASP A 6 -23.81 16.10 -9.77
CA ASP A 6 -23.66 15.54 -11.12
C ASP A 6 -22.50 14.53 -11.17
N LEU A 7 -21.37 14.84 -10.53
CA LEU A 7 -20.22 13.93 -10.43
C LEU A 7 -20.54 12.68 -9.58
N VAL A 8 -21.21 12.86 -8.44
CA VAL A 8 -21.66 11.72 -7.61
C VAL A 8 -22.63 10.85 -8.40
N HIS A 9 -23.58 11.45 -9.11
CA HIS A 9 -24.54 10.72 -9.94
C HIS A 9 -23.85 9.98 -11.10
N TYR A 10 -22.80 10.57 -11.69
CA TYR A 10 -21.98 9.93 -12.71
C TYR A 10 -21.23 8.70 -12.15
N VAL A 11 -20.49 8.87 -11.04
CA VAL A 11 -19.73 7.78 -10.39
C VAL A 11 -20.65 6.65 -9.93
N VAL A 12 -21.83 6.98 -9.41
CA VAL A 12 -22.84 5.99 -8.98
C VAL A 12 -23.47 5.26 -10.17
N LYS A 13 -23.58 5.89 -11.35
CA LYS A 13 -24.11 5.24 -12.56
C LYS A 13 -23.08 4.32 -13.23
N ASP A 14 -21.82 4.73 -13.34
CA ASP A 14 -20.77 3.90 -13.98
C ASP A 14 -20.34 2.70 -13.12
N GLY A 15 -20.57 2.73 -11.80
CA GLY A 15 -20.45 1.57 -10.92
C GLY A 15 -21.49 0.47 -11.16
N VAL A 16 -22.50 0.73 -12.02
CA VAL A 16 -23.57 -0.20 -12.39
C VAL A 16 -23.65 -0.26 -13.93
N LEU A 17 -22.68 -0.92 -14.55
CA LEU A 17 -22.57 -1.33 -15.98
C LEU A 17 -23.55 -0.68 -16.99
N SER A 18 -23.02 -0.05 -18.04
CA SER A 18 -23.70 -0.03 -19.34
C SER A 18 -22.72 -0.19 -20.51
N ASN A 19 -22.75 -1.38 -21.12
CA ASN A 19 -22.53 -1.55 -22.55
C ASN A 19 -23.55 -0.67 -23.28
N GLY A 20 -23.11 0.30 -24.08
CA GLY A 20 -24.02 1.03 -24.96
C GLY A 20 -23.42 2.30 -25.56
N ASP A 21 -23.34 2.31 -26.89
CA ASP A 21 -22.98 3.44 -27.76
C ASP A 21 -23.40 4.81 -27.21
N GLY A 22 -22.40 5.62 -26.89
CA GLY A 22 -22.53 7.04 -26.60
C GLY A 22 -21.17 7.69 -26.74
N ALA A 23 -21.08 8.77 -27.54
CA ALA A 23 -19.85 9.49 -27.79
C ALA A 23 -19.12 9.83 -26.47
N PRO A 24 -17.78 9.69 -26.42
CA PRO A 24 -17.03 9.88 -25.19
C PRO A 24 -17.25 11.31 -24.66
N PRO A 25 -17.58 11.49 -23.37
CA PRO A 25 -17.63 12.82 -22.76
C PRO A 25 -16.23 13.46 -22.74
N PRO A 26 -16.11 14.78 -22.52
CA PRO A 26 -14.81 15.43 -22.45
C PRO A 26 -13.98 14.80 -21.33
N GLU A 27 -12.81 14.26 -21.67
CA GLU A 27 -11.85 13.67 -20.74
C GLU A 27 -11.68 14.61 -19.54
N THR A 28 -12.07 14.16 -18.36
CA THR A 28 -11.73 14.90 -17.15
C THR A 28 -10.25 14.68 -16.88
N GLU A 29 -9.50 15.68 -16.38
CA GLU A 29 -8.09 15.53 -15.96
C GLU A 29 -7.85 14.33 -15.00
N SER A 30 -8.92 13.78 -14.44
CA SER A 30 -8.95 12.56 -13.61
C SER A 30 -8.58 11.28 -14.36
N ASP A 31 -8.90 11.14 -15.65
CA ASP A 31 -8.70 9.90 -16.43
C ASP A 31 -7.26 9.73 -16.94
N ARG A 32 -6.49 10.81 -16.83
CA ARG A 32 -5.23 11.02 -17.52
C ARG A 32 -4.00 10.52 -16.74
N GLY A 33 -4.19 10.01 -15.53
CA GLY A 33 -3.14 9.46 -14.66
C GLY A 33 -2.15 10.52 -14.13
N THR A 34 -1.46 10.24 -13.02
CA THR A 34 -0.37 11.10 -12.52
C THR A 34 0.95 10.80 -13.24
N ALA A 35 1.91 11.74 -13.20
CA ALA A 35 3.24 11.49 -13.79
C ALA A 35 3.89 10.24 -13.19
N TYR A 36 3.78 10.06 -11.86
CA TYR A 36 4.23 8.84 -11.17
C TYR A 36 3.56 7.57 -11.72
N SER A 37 2.24 7.59 -11.94
CA SER A 37 1.50 6.42 -12.44
C SER A 37 1.88 6.08 -13.88
N CYS A 38 1.98 7.09 -14.76
CA CYS A 38 2.46 6.91 -16.14
C CYS A 38 3.89 6.35 -16.15
N MET A 39 4.75 6.88 -15.29
CA MET A 39 6.13 6.43 -15.19
C MET A 39 6.26 4.98 -14.71
N ARG A 40 5.47 4.59 -13.69
CA ARG A 40 5.41 3.19 -13.25
C ARG A 40 4.96 2.28 -14.38
N ARG A 41 3.93 2.67 -15.14
CA ARG A 41 3.46 1.91 -16.30
C ARG A 41 4.57 1.75 -17.33
N LEU A 42 5.26 2.82 -17.69
CA LEU A 42 6.38 2.77 -18.63
C LEU A 42 7.49 1.80 -18.15
N MET A 43 7.89 1.89 -16.88
CA MET A 43 8.91 0.98 -16.32
C MET A 43 8.45 -0.49 -16.34
N VAL A 44 7.18 -0.76 -16.02
CA VAL A 44 6.62 -2.13 -16.09
C VAL A 44 6.64 -2.65 -17.52
N VAL A 45 6.24 -1.84 -18.51
CA VAL A 45 6.28 -2.24 -19.92
C VAL A 45 7.73 -2.54 -20.34
N LEU A 46 8.70 -1.67 -20.00
CA LEU A 46 10.12 -1.90 -20.26
C LEU A 46 10.65 -3.18 -19.60
N GLU A 47 10.22 -3.51 -18.39
CA GLU A 47 10.60 -4.76 -17.72
C GLU A 47 9.98 -6.00 -18.38
N HIS A 48 8.73 -5.92 -18.87
CA HIS A 48 8.10 -7.01 -19.62
C HIS A 48 8.79 -7.26 -20.96
N THR A 49 9.17 -6.18 -21.64
CA THR A 49 10.02 -6.16 -22.84
C THR A 49 11.37 -6.86 -22.60
N LYS A 50 11.83 -7.02 -21.35
CA LYS A 50 13.02 -7.83 -21.04
C LYS A 50 12.73 -9.34 -20.97
N MET A 51 11.52 -9.71 -20.55
CA MET A 51 11.13 -11.09 -20.26
C MET A 51 10.43 -11.79 -21.42
N ALA A 52 9.68 -11.05 -22.22
CA ALA A 52 8.92 -11.55 -23.36
C ALA A 52 9.05 -10.56 -24.53
N MET A 53 9.48 -11.07 -25.68
CA MET A 53 9.62 -10.30 -26.92
C MET A 53 8.27 -10.29 -27.61
N ASP A 54 7.33 -9.50 -27.07
CA ASP A 54 6.00 -9.33 -27.64
C ASP A 54 6.04 -8.26 -28.75
N PRO A 55 5.60 -8.58 -29.98
CA PRO A 55 5.46 -7.60 -31.07
C PRO A 55 4.62 -6.36 -30.69
N SER A 56 3.70 -6.49 -29.73
CA SER A 56 2.87 -5.38 -29.24
C SER A 56 3.68 -4.27 -28.53
N CYS A 57 4.93 -4.55 -28.14
CA CYS A 57 5.81 -3.58 -27.50
C CYS A 57 6.14 -2.38 -28.41
N GLN A 58 6.16 -2.55 -29.74
CA GLN A 58 6.45 -1.47 -30.68
C GLN A 58 5.40 -0.35 -30.66
N GLU A 59 4.15 -0.66 -30.32
CA GLU A 59 3.08 0.34 -30.15
C GLU A 59 2.92 0.78 -28.70
N THR A 60 3.11 -0.15 -27.74
CA THR A 60 2.85 0.11 -26.32
C THR A 60 3.91 1.01 -25.69
N LEU A 61 5.19 0.85 -26.04
CA LEU A 61 6.29 1.65 -25.49
C LEU A 61 6.21 3.14 -25.86
N PRO A 62 6.04 3.51 -27.15
CA PRO A 62 5.84 4.92 -27.53
C PRO A 62 4.63 5.54 -26.85
N ALA A 63 3.50 4.83 -26.78
CA ALA A 63 2.29 5.34 -26.14
C ALA A 63 2.50 5.58 -24.63
N ALA A 64 3.20 4.67 -23.95
CA ALA A 64 3.53 4.83 -22.53
C ALA A 64 4.51 5.99 -22.29
N LEU A 65 5.48 6.18 -23.19
CA LEU A 65 6.41 7.32 -23.12
C LEU A 65 5.69 8.65 -23.37
N GLU A 66 4.83 8.73 -24.38
CA GLU A 66 4.07 9.95 -24.67
C GLU A 66 3.18 10.35 -23.48
N ALA A 67 2.53 9.38 -22.83
CA ALA A 67 1.76 9.63 -21.61
C ALA A 67 2.60 10.17 -20.45
N VAL A 68 3.88 9.78 -20.35
CA VAL A 68 4.82 10.37 -19.38
C VAL A 68 5.16 11.81 -19.78
N LEU A 69 5.54 12.03 -21.04
CA LEU A 69 5.95 13.33 -21.55
C LEU A 69 4.83 14.37 -21.45
N GLU A 70 3.59 14.00 -21.77
CA GLU A 70 2.44 14.88 -21.60
C GLU A 70 2.29 15.34 -20.13
N ARG A 71 2.50 14.43 -19.17
CA ARG A 71 2.43 14.77 -17.73
C ARG A 71 3.62 15.55 -17.22
N THR A 72 4.75 15.56 -17.95
CA THR A 72 5.88 16.43 -17.61
C THR A 72 5.62 17.90 -17.97
N GLN A 73 4.69 18.16 -18.90
CA GLN A 73 4.33 19.53 -19.30
C GLN A 73 3.75 20.33 -18.13
N ASP A 74 3.02 19.68 -17.23
CA ASP A 74 2.52 20.28 -16.00
C ASP A 74 3.65 20.93 -15.18
N PHE A 75 4.87 20.39 -15.23
CA PHE A 75 6.04 20.96 -14.55
C PHE A 75 6.71 22.06 -15.37
N THR A 76 6.86 21.86 -16.68
CA THR A 76 7.58 22.83 -17.53
C THR A 76 6.79 24.10 -17.77
N ASP A 77 5.46 24.00 -17.82
CA ASP A 77 4.56 25.13 -18.07
C ASP A 77 4.20 25.89 -16.80
N SER A 78 4.49 25.30 -15.63
CA SER A 78 4.30 25.95 -14.34
C SER A 78 5.15 27.21 -14.23
N ALA A 79 4.51 28.32 -13.87
CA ALA A 79 5.19 29.60 -13.66
C ALA A 79 6.18 29.57 -12.48
N TYR A 80 6.01 28.62 -11.57
CA TYR A 80 6.80 28.49 -10.34
C TYR A 80 7.97 27.51 -10.47
N THR A 81 8.10 26.79 -11.60
CA THR A 81 9.26 25.92 -11.83
C THR A 81 10.47 26.76 -12.21
N SER A 82 11.60 26.57 -11.52
CA SER A 82 12.84 27.30 -11.81
C SER A 82 13.38 26.98 -13.21
N HIS A 83 14.19 27.88 -13.76
CA HIS A 83 14.83 27.63 -15.07
C HIS A 83 15.69 26.36 -15.02
N GLU A 84 16.49 26.19 -13.98
CA GLU A 84 17.36 25.02 -13.78
C GLU A 84 16.58 23.71 -13.77
N HIS A 85 15.46 23.64 -13.03
CA HIS A 85 14.64 22.43 -13.00
C HIS A 85 13.91 22.19 -14.32
N ARG A 86 13.41 23.24 -14.98
CA ARG A 86 12.76 23.13 -16.29
C ARG A 86 13.72 22.59 -17.34
N GLU A 87 14.94 23.13 -17.40
CA GLU A 87 15.99 22.68 -18.30
C GLU A 87 16.35 21.21 -18.03
N ALA A 88 16.57 20.84 -16.77
CA ALA A 88 16.88 19.45 -16.42
C ALA A 88 15.76 18.45 -16.78
N ILE A 89 14.48 18.84 -16.61
CA ILE A 89 13.34 18.02 -17.01
C ILE A 89 13.31 17.85 -18.54
N LEU A 90 13.52 18.94 -19.30
CA LEU A 90 13.53 18.90 -20.77
C LEU A 90 14.68 18.06 -21.30
N GLU A 91 15.90 18.23 -20.79
CA GLU A 91 17.07 17.43 -21.16
C GLU A 91 16.86 15.94 -20.86
N SER A 92 16.34 15.62 -19.66
CA SER A 92 16.06 14.22 -19.29
C SER A 92 14.92 13.62 -20.11
N SER A 93 13.95 14.43 -20.54
CA SER A 93 12.85 14.03 -21.43
C SER A 93 13.35 13.72 -22.83
N GLU A 94 14.29 14.51 -23.36
CA GLU A 94 14.91 14.25 -24.66
C GLU A 94 15.82 13.02 -24.63
N ARG A 95 16.53 12.83 -23.50
CA ARG A 95 17.33 11.63 -23.27
C ARG A 95 16.50 10.36 -23.35
N ILE A 96 15.40 10.27 -22.60
CA ILE A 96 14.56 9.05 -22.61
C ILE A 96 13.95 8.78 -23.99
N LYS A 97 13.60 9.81 -24.78
CA LYS A 97 13.17 9.64 -26.17
C LYS A 97 14.26 9.01 -27.03
N THR A 98 15.48 9.55 -26.96
CA THR A 98 16.62 9.04 -27.73
C THR A 98 16.93 7.58 -27.38
N GLU A 99 16.92 7.23 -26.09
CA GLU A 99 17.13 5.85 -25.64
C GLU A 99 15.99 4.93 -26.09
N MET A 100 14.73 5.42 -26.09
CA MET A 100 13.58 4.67 -26.57
C MET A 100 13.64 4.42 -28.08
N ASP A 101 14.01 5.42 -28.88
CA ASP A 101 14.18 5.28 -30.32
C ASP A 101 15.27 4.25 -30.65
N HIS A 102 16.38 4.26 -29.90
CA HIS A 102 17.43 3.26 -30.01
C HIS A 102 16.91 1.85 -29.68
N LEU A 103 16.15 1.70 -28.58
CA LEU A 103 15.54 0.44 -28.19
C LEU A 103 14.57 -0.11 -29.26
N LEU A 104 13.70 0.75 -29.79
CA LEU A 104 12.74 0.36 -30.84
C LEU A 104 13.45 -0.01 -32.15
N GLY A 105 14.54 0.68 -32.48
CA GLY A 105 15.41 0.32 -33.61
C GLY A 105 16.04 -1.06 -33.44
N LEU A 106 16.51 -1.42 -32.24
CA LEU A 106 17.00 -2.77 -31.97
C LEU A 106 15.89 -3.81 -32.09
N TYR A 107 14.70 -3.52 -31.56
CA TYR A 107 13.52 -4.39 -31.66
C TYR A 107 13.14 -4.70 -33.11
N ALA A 108 13.08 -3.69 -33.98
CA ALA A 108 12.75 -3.85 -35.39
C ALA A 108 13.76 -4.71 -36.17
N ASN A 109 15.03 -4.75 -35.74
CA ASN A 109 16.07 -5.55 -36.36
C ASN A 109 16.08 -7.02 -35.89
N ILE A 110 15.46 -7.31 -34.75
CA ILE A 110 15.45 -8.65 -34.12
C ILE A 110 14.25 -9.49 -34.58
N ASP A 111 13.14 -8.86 -34.99
CA ASP A 111 11.89 -9.49 -35.45
C ASP A 111 12.02 -10.39 -36.72
N GLY A 112 13.24 -10.58 -37.23
CA GLY A 112 13.57 -11.43 -38.37
C GLY A 112 14.42 -12.67 -38.09
N PHE A 113 14.86 -12.94 -36.85
CA PHE A 113 15.79 -14.04 -36.53
C PHE A 113 15.31 -14.96 -35.39
N GLU A 114 15.19 -16.26 -35.66
CA GLU A 114 14.62 -17.31 -34.77
C GLU A 114 15.42 -17.65 -33.48
N ASN A 115 16.39 -16.83 -33.04
CA ASN A 115 17.20 -17.09 -31.82
C ASN A 115 17.22 -15.89 -30.87
N VAL A 116 16.04 -15.42 -30.48
CA VAL A 116 15.82 -14.15 -29.74
C VAL A 116 16.13 -14.26 -28.23
N SER A 117 16.26 -15.46 -27.67
CA SER A 117 16.14 -15.66 -26.22
C SER A 117 17.28 -15.14 -25.32
N THR A 118 18.25 -14.38 -25.83
CA THR A 118 19.16 -13.55 -25.00
C THR A 118 19.97 -12.60 -25.91
N CYS A 119 19.43 -11.42 -26.20
CA CYS A 119 20.23 -10.34 -26.81
C CYS A 119 20.74 -9.40 -25.69
N PRO A 120 22.02 -9.52 -25.27
CA PRO A 120 22.55 -8.71 -24.15
C PRO A 120 22.57 -7.20 -24.47
N GLU A 121 22.64 -6.83 -25.75
CA GLU A 121 22.55 -5.45 -26.21
C GLU A 121 21.13 -4.88 -25.98
N LEU A 122 20.11 -5.70 -26.22
CA LEU A 122 18.72 -5.33 -25.95
C LEU A 122 18.45 -5.17 -24.45
N ASP A 123 18.91 -6.12 -23.64
CA ASP A 123 18.83 -6.03 -22.18
C ASP A 123 19.51 -4.76 -21.64
N SER A 124 20.66 -4.41 -22.21
CA SER A 124 21.37 -3.18 -21.88
C SER A 124 20.59 -1.92 -22.29
N ALA A 125 19.98 -1.90 -23.48
CA ALA A 125 19.16 -0.79 -23.95
C ALA A 125 17.91 -0.58 -23.09
N VAL A 126 17.21 -1.67 -22.73
CA VAL A 126 16.08 -1.64 -21.79
C VAL A 126 16.52 -1.09 -20.44
N GLN A 127 17.65 -1.57 -19.90
CA GLN A 127 18.15 -1.08 -18.62
C GLN A 127 18.53 0.41 -18.66
N THR A 128 19.06 0.88 -19.79
CA THR A 128 19.38 2.29 -20.03
C THR A 128 18.12 3.14 -20.07
N CYS A 129 17.06 2.69 -20.76
CA CYS A 129 15.75 3.34 -20.75
C CYS A 129 15.16 3.45 -19.34
N ILE A 130 15.20 2.36 -18.56
CA ILE A 130 14.73 2.34 -17.17
C ILE A 130 15.51 3.35 -16.31
N ASN A 131 16.82 3.44 -16.50
CA ASN A 131 17.65 4.41 -15.76
C ASN A 131 17.29 5.85 -16.13
N SER A 132 17.13 6.15 -17.42
CA SER A 132 16.67 7.47 -17.91
C SER A 132 15.28 7.83 -17.38
N ALA A 133 14.36 6.86 -17.30
CA ALA A 133 13.02 7.04 -16.70
C ALA A 133 13.10 7.38 -15.19
N ARG A 134 13.98 6.70 -14.45
CA ARG A 134 14.23 7.00 -13.03
C ARG A 134 14.87 8.37 -12.83
N ASP A 135 15.76 8.78 -13.72
CA ASP A 135 16.38 10.10 -13.68
C ASP A 135 15.34 11.21 -13.93
N LEU A 136 14.48 11.06 -14.95
CA LEU A 136 13.37 11.98 -15.19
C LEU A 136 12.44 12.07 -13.98
N SER A 137 12.08 10.92 -13.38
CA SER A 137 11.29 10.86 -12.15
C SER A 137 11.92 11.67 -11.01
N ARG A 138 13.25 11.60 -10.88
CA ARG A 138 14.01 12.33 -9.85
C ARG A 138 13.98 13.83 -10.12
N HIS A 139 14.10 14.26 -11.37
CA HIS A 139 13.99 15.67 -11.74
C HIS A 139 12.60 16.24 -11.44
N LEU A 140 11.53 15.51 -11.79
CA LEU A 140 10.15 15.87 -11.45
C LEU A 140 9.95 15.98 -9.93
N ALA A 141 10.44 14.99 -9.17
CA ALA A 141 10.37 15.00 -7.71
C ALA A 141 11.12 16.20 -7.11
N ASN A 142 12.34 16.50 -7.58
CA ASN A 142 13.12 17.63 -7.09
C ASN A 142 12.43 18.98 -7.37
N ALA A 143 11.82 19.14 -8.55
CA ALA A 143 11.06 20.35 -8.88
C ALA A 143 9.84 20.54 -7.93
N ALA A 144 9.08 19.46 -7.67
CA ALA A 144 7.98 19.50 -6.71
C ALA A 144 8.46 19.80 -5.27
N ILE A 145 9.59 19.20 -4.86
CA ILE A 145 10.19 19.44 -3.53
C ILE A 145 10.62 20.90 -3.36
N GLN A 146 11.24 21.49 -4.38
CA GLN A 146 11.63 22.90 -4.35
C GLN A 146 10.41 23.81 -4.13
N GLN A 147 9.35 23.61 -4.92
CA GLN A 147 8.13 24.40 -4.75
C GLN A 147 7.44 24.17 -3.40
N ALA A 148 7.47 22.93 -2.88
CA ALA A 148 6.97 22.63 -1.55
C ALA A 148 7.70 23.37 -0.42
N GLN A 149 8.99 23.67 -0.58
CA GLN A 149 9.75 24.46 0.40
C GLN A 149 9.28 25.92 0.41
N GLU A 150 9.01 26.49 -0.76
CA GLU A 150 8.53 27.86 -0.94
C GLU A 150 7.07 28.05 -0.48
N LEU A 151 6.30 26.96 -0.47
CA LEU A 151 4.90 26.94 -0.05
C LEU A 151 4.65 27.45 1.38
N SER A 152 5.61 27.25 2.29
CA SER A 152 5.52 27.77 3.67
C SER A 152 5.42 29.30 3.73
N THR A 153 6.05 29.98 2.76
CA THR A 153 5.99 31.44 2.63
C THR A 153 4.68 31.86 1.99
N ALA A 154 4.26 31.18 0.92
CA ALA A 154 3.01 31.46 0.22
C ALA A 154 1.78 31.28 1.12
N THR A 155 1.74 30.21 1.92
CA THR A 155 0.64 29.94 2.85
C THR A 155 0.57 30.97 3.98
N LYS A 156 1.72 31.39 4.51
CA LYS A 156 1.79 32.47 5.51
C LYS A 156 1.29 33.80 4.94
N GLN A 157 1.71 34.16 3.73
CA GLN A 157 1.21 35.37 3.04
C GLN A 157 -0.31 35.31 2.83
N GLY A 158 -0.85 34.15 2.43
CA GLY A 158 -2.29 33.92 2.32
C GLY A 158 -3.04 34.21 3.63
N LEU A 159 -2.53 33.74 4.77
CA LEU A 159 -3.13 34.00 6.09
C LEU A 159 -3.09 35.50 6.46
N GLU A 160 -2.00 36.20 6.14
CA GLU A 160 -1.89 37.65 6.34
C GLU A 160 -2.90 38.42 5.47
N LEU A 161 -3.10 37.99 4.22
CA LEU A 161 -4.11 38.55 3.33
C LEU A 161 -5.54 38.33 3.86
N VAL A 162 -5.85 37.16 4.42
CA VAL A 162 -7.15 36.91 5.08
C VAL A 162 -7.37 37.86 6.25
N ALA A 163 -6.35 38.09 7.08
CA ALA A 163 -6.44 39.04 8.19
C ALA A 163 -6.72 40.47 7.69
N ALA A 164 -6.04 40.90 6.61
CA ALA A 164 -6.27 42.20 5.99
C ALA A 164 -7.69 42.31 5.38
N ILE A 165 -8.15 41.28 4.69
CA ILE A 165 -9.51 41.19 4.11
C ILE A 165 -10.56 41.37 5.21
N ARG A 166 -10.39 40.70 6.37
CA ARG A 166 -11.30 40.85 7.52
C ARG A 166 -11.39 42.28 8.02
N GLN A 167 -10.24 42.93 8.20
CA GLN A 167 -10.20 44.31 8.68
C GLN A 167 -10.85 45.28 7.67
N GLN A 168 -10.49 45.16 6.40
CA GLN A 168 -10.98 46.02 5.33
C GLN A 168 -12.50 45.85 5.11
N ALA A 169 -13.02 44.63 5.24
CA ALA A 169 -14.46 44.36 5.15
C ALA A 169 -15.25 45.04 6.27
N VAL A 170 -14.75 45.03 7.51
CA VAL A 170 -15.39 45.73 8.64
C VAL A 170 -15.34 47.24 8.46
N MET A 171 -14.24 47.77 7.92
CA MET A 171 -14.08 49.20 7.63
C MET A 171 -14.83 49.67 6.37
N SER A 172 -15.39 48.74 5.59
CA SER A 172 -16.07 49.03 4.31
C SER A 172 -15.18 49.70 3.27
N ASP A 173 -13.88 49.41 3.29
CA ASP A 173 -12.90 49.95 2.34
C ASP A 173 -12.89 49.10 1.07
N VAL A 174 -13.84 49.37 0.18
CA VAL A 174 -14.14 48.53 -1.00
C VAL A 174 -12.97 48.46 -1.99
N GLU A 175 -12.25 49.56 -2.21
CA GLU A 175 -11.12 49.59 -3.16
C GLU A 175 -9.94 48.77 -2.66
N ARG A 176 -9.53 48.94 -1.40
CA ARG A 176 -8.45 48.12 -0.81
C ARG A 176 -8.87 46.66 -0.71
N LEU A 177 -10.12 46.39 -0.31
CA LEU A 177 -10.67 45.04 -0.28
C LEU A 177 -10.59 44.36 -1.65
N HIS A 178 -10.89 45.08 -2.74
CA HIS A 178 -10.77 44.53 -4.09
C HIS A 178 -9.33 44.16 -4.43
N HIS A 179 -8.36 45.04 -4.14
CA HIS A 179 -6.94 44.78 -4.42
C HIS A 179 -6.40 43.61 -3.58
N THR A 180 -6.67 43.58 -2.28
CA THR A 180 -6.25 42.48 -1.40
C THR A 180 -6.96 41.16 -1.75
N SER A 181 -8.21 41.22 -2.21
CA SER A 181 -8.92 40.04 -2.70
C SER A 181 -8.27 39.43 -3.93
N ASN A 182 -7.77 40.23 -4.87
CA ASN A 182 -7.08 39.72 -6.05
C ASN A 182 -5.75 39.06 -5.67
N ALA A 183 -4.95 39.72 -4.84
CA ALA A 183 -3.71 39.14 -4.32
C ALA A 183 -3.95 37.82 -3.56
N PHE A 184 -5.09 37.69 -2.87
CA PHE A 184 -5.47 36.45 -2.21
C PHE A 184 -5.88 35.33 -3.18
N HIS A 185 -6.55 35.65 -4.29
CA HIS A 185 -6.80 34.67 -5.34
C HIS A 185 -5.48 34.20 -5.98
N ASP A 186 -4.57 35.11 -6.29
CA ASP A 186 -3.25 34.78 -6.82
C ASP A 186 -2.47 33.84 -5.86
N SER A 187 -2.60 34.09 -4.54
CA SER A 187 -2.03 33.22 -3.50
C SER A 187 -2.67 31.82 -3.49
N ILE A 188 -3.99 31.72 -3.66
CA ILE A 188 -4.69 30.43 -3.78
C ILE A 188 -4.23 29.69 -5.03
N ASP A 189 -4.15 30.37 -6.18
CA ASP A 189 -3.74 29.77 -7.45
C ASP A 189 -2.32 29.21 -7.37
N HIS A 190 -1.41 29.93 -6.71
CA HIS A 190 -0.07 29.43 -6.43
C HIS A 190 -0.11 28.13 -5.59
N VAL A 191 -0.87 28.12 -4.48
CA VAL A 191 -0.96 26.94 -3.62
C VAL A 191 -1.57 25.74 -4.36
N LEU A 192 -2.59 25.98 -5.20
CA LEU A 192 -3.21 24.95 -6.04
C LEU A 192 -2.21 24.35 -7.02
N GLU A 193 -1.37 25.18 -7.64
CA GLU A 193 -0.34 24.73 -8.57
C GLU A 193 0.69 23.82 -7.89
N VAL A 194 1.16 24.20 -6.68
CA VAL A 194 2.05 23.34 -5.89
C VAL A 194 1.38 22.01 -5.53
N CYS A 195 0.10 22.03 -5.14
CA CYS A 195 -0.66 20.80 -4.83
C CYS A 195 -0.78 19.89 -6.05
N LYS A 196 -1.00 20.46 -7.24
CA LYS A 196 -1.03 19.73 -8.51
C LYS A 196 0.30 19.02 -8.73
N LEU A 197 1.43 19.73 -8.67
CA LEU A 197 2.76 19.11 -8.88
C LEU A 197 3.07 18.02 -7.84
N LEU A 198 2.71 18.24 -6.57
CA LEU A 198 2.86 17.24 -5.50
C LEU A 198 2.05 15.97 -5.78
N ARG A 199 0.83 16.11 -6.32
CA ARG A 199 0.01 14.98 -6.74
C ARG A 199 0.68 14.18 -7.86
N HIS A 200 1.40 14.83 -8.79
CA HIS A 200 2.11 14.14 -9.86
C HIS A 200 3.27 13.26 -9.36
N VAL A 201 3.89 13.60 -8.23
CA VAL A 201 5.05 12.88 -7.67
C VAL A 201 4.72 11.98 -6.48
N ALA A 202 3.49 12.04 -5.97
CA ALA A 202 3.04 11.21 -4.87
C ALA A 202 3.12 9.70 -5.22
N VAL A 203 3.89 8.96 -4.40
CA VAL A 203 4.28 7.56 -4.67
C VAL A 203 3.19 6.53 -4.37
N SER A 204 2.08 6.92 -3.75
CA SER A 204 0.95 6.04 -3.46
C SER A 204 -0.36 6.67 -3.92
N GLU A 205 -1.31 5.82 -4.31
CA GLU A 205 -2.64 6.25 -4.73
C GLU A 205 -3.37 7.00 -3.60
N THR A 206 -3.24 6.54 -2.35
CA THR A 206 -3.80 7.24 -1.18
C THR A 206 -3.30 8.67 -1.07
N LEU A 207 -1.99 8.91 -1.29
CA LEU A 207 -1.42 10.25 -1.25
C LEU A 207 -1.88 11.09 -2.46
N GLN A 208 -1.99 10.49 -3.64
CA GLN A 208 -2.52 11.17 -4.84
C GLN A 208 -3.97 11.62 -4.63
N VAL A 209 -4.81 10.76 -4.05
CA VAL A 209 -6.20 11.06 -3.71
C VAL A 209 -6.26 12.16 -2.64
N SER A 210 -5.44 12.06 -1.60
CA SER A 210 -5.36 13.07 -0.54
C SER A 210 -4.98 14.46 -1.10
N ALA A 211 -3.93 14.52 -1.93
CA ALA A 211 -3.50 15.76 -2.58
C ALA A 211 -4.59 16.34 -3.49
N LYS A 212 -5.26 15.50 -4.28
CA LYS A 212 -6.38 15.91 -5.14
C LYS A 212 -7.55 16.45 -4.33
N PHE A 213 -7.90 15.81 -3.23
CA PHE A 213 -8.99 16.23 -2.36
C PHE A 213 -8.72 17.59 -1.74
N THR A 214 -7.51 17.79 -1.22
CA THR A 214 -7.06 19.08 -0.69
C THR A 214 -7.07 20.18 -1.75
N GLU A 215 -6.59 19.90 -2.96
CA GLU A 215 -6.65 20.82 -4.10
C GLU A 215 -8.10 21.25 -4.41
N ILE A 216 -9.02 20.28 -4.52
CA ILE A 216 -10.44 20.55 -4.81
C ILE A 216 -11.06 21.42 -3.71
N ASN A 217 -10.84 21.08 -2.44
CA ASN A 217 -11.39 21.83 -1.32
C ASN A 217 -10.86 23.26 -1.30
N LEU A 218 -9.56 23.46 -1.51
CA LEU A 218 -8.98 24.79 -1.55
C LEU A 218 -9.57 25.63 -2.70
N ARG A 219 -9.70 25.04 -3.89
CA ARG A 219 -10.29 25.69 -5.08
C ARG A 219 -11.73 26.12 -4.85
N VAL A 220 -12.51 25.33 -4.11
CA VAL A 220 -13.93 25.60 -3.86
C VAL A 220 -14.14 26.58 -2.70
N TYR A 221 -13.46 26.35 -1.58
CA TYR A 221 -13.71 27.04 -0.32
C TYR A 221 -12.83 28.28 -0.11
N GLY A 222 -11.62 28.31 -0.66
CA GLY A 222 -10.71 29.47 -0.53
C GLY A 222 -11.36 30.79 -0.99
N PRO A 223 -11.91 30.87 -2.21
CA PRO A 223 -12.58 32.08 -2.72
C PRO A 223 -13.82 32.54 -1.91
N GLN A 224 -14.38 31.68 -1.05
CA GLN A 224 -15.55 32.03 -0.24
C GLN A 224 -15.23 33.08 0.83
N VAL A 225 -13.97 33.18 1.27
CA VAL A 225 -13.50 34.26 2.18
C VAL A 225 -13.78 35.63 1.56
N VAL A 226 -13.42 35.82 0.29
CA VAL A 226 -13.64 37.08 -0.43
C VAL A 226 -15.12 37.35 -0.63
N THR A 227 -15.91 36.31 -0.92
CA THR A 227 -17.37 36.44 -1.10
C THR A 227 -18.04 36.89 0.19
N ALA A 228 -17.69 36.28 1.32
CA ALA A 228 -18.17 36.68 2.65
C ALA A 228 -17.72 38.10 3.02
N ALA A 229 -16.48 38.46 2.69
CA ALA A 229 -15.93 39.78 2.95
C ALA A 229 -16.65 40.89 2.16
N LYS A 230 -16.93 40.66 0.87
CA LYS A 230 -17.71 41.58 0.03
C LYS A 230 -19.14 41.74 0.55
N CYS A 231 -19.76 40.66 1.03
CA CYS A 231 -21.09 40.73 1.65
C CYS A 231 -21.08 41.58 2.94
N LEU A 232 -20.08 41.40 3.80
CA LEU A 232 -19.92 42.21 5.00
C LEU A 232 -19.64 43.69 4.67
N ALA A 233 -18.80 43.97 3.68
CA ALA A 233 -18.51 45.35 3.24
C ALA A 233 -19.75 46.07 2.70
N ALA A 234 -20.69 45.34 2.09
CA ALA A 234 -21.98 45.89 1.67
C ALA A 234 -22.94 46.13 2.85
N HIS A 235 -22.79 45.40 3.96
CA HIS A 235 -23.65 45.47 5.15
C HIS A 235 -22.83 45.49 6.46
N PRO A 236 -22.10 46.57 6.77
CA PRO A 236 -21.03 46.58 7.79
C PRO A 236 -21.52 46.40 9.23
N SER A 237 -22.78 46.77 9.49
CA SER A 237 -23.46 46.61 10.78
C SER A 237 -23.98 45.19 11.01
N SER A 238 -23.94 44.31 10.00
CA SER A 238 -24.46 42.95 10.09
C SER A 238 -23.59 42.07 10.98
N LYS A 239 -24.12 41.68 12.15
CA LYS A 239 -23.46 40.70 13.03
C LYS A 239 -23.30 39.34 12.34
N ILE A 240 -24.33 38.89 11.62
CA ILE A 240 -24.34 37.62 10.90
C ILE A 240 -23.30 37.64 9.77
N GLY A 241 -23.18 38.76 9.05
CA GLY A 241 -22.16 38.92 8.01
C GLY A 241 -20.73 38.80 8.57
N ARG A 242 -20.51 39.32 9.78
CA ARG A 242 -19.21 39.23 10.48
C ARG A 242 -18.90 37.81 10.92
N GLU A 243 -19.86 37.13 11.54
CA GLU A 243 -19.75 35.72 11.94
C GLU A 243 -19.51 34.81 10.72
N ASN A 244 -20.20 35.06 9.60
CA ASN A 244 -20.00 34.31 8.35
C ASN A 244 -18.58 34.46 7.78
N LEU A 245 -18.02 35.68 7.79
CA LEU A 245 -16.65 35.92 7.36
C LEU A 245 -15.63 35.22 8.27
N GLU A 246 -15.87 35.19 9.57
CA GLU A 246 -15.02 34.49 10.54
C GLU A 246 -14.98 32.98 10.28
N VAL A 247 -16.14 32.35 10.03
CA VAL A 247 -16.23 30.93 9.67
C VAL A 247 -15.41 30.60 8.42
N PHE A 248 -15.47 31.43 7.37
CA PHE A 248 -14.67 31.19 6.17
C PHE A 248 -13.18 31.47 6.36
N ALA A 249 -12.82 32.44 7.21
CA ALA A 249 -11.42 32.68 7.57
C ALA A 249 -10.83 31.49 8.34
N ASP A 250 -11.56 30.94 9.31
CA ASP A 250 -11.17 29.72 10.02
C ASP A 250 -11.06 28.54 9.05
N MET A 251 -12.04 28.35 8.17
CA MET A 251 -12.00 27.34 7.11
C MET A 251 -10.74 27.44 6.26
N HIS A 252 -10.33 28.66 5.87
CA HIS A 252 -9.08 28.83 5.12
C HIS A 252 -7.85 28.38 5.91
N GLN A 253 -7.80 28.63 7.22
CA GLN A 253 -6.73 28.13 8.07
C GLN A 253 -6.70 26.60 8.11
N TRP A 254 -7.86 25.93 8.16
CA TRP A 254 -7.94 24.46 8.06
C TRP A 254 -7.43 23.96 6.71
N LEU A 255 -7.82 24.60 5.60
CA LEU A 255 -7.35 24.22 4.26
C LEU A 255 -5.83 24.36 4.12
N VAL A 256 -5.23 25.42 4.68
CA VAL A 256 -3.77 25.61 4.72
C VAL A 256 -3.09 24.50 5.53
N GLN A 257 -3.70 24.08 6.64
CA GLN A 257 -3.18 22.96 7.43
C GLN A 257 -3.23 21.64 6.66
N ASP A 258 -4.31 21.37 5.93
CA ASP A 258 -4.44 20.18 5.08
C ASP A 258 -3.40 20.16 3.96
N VAL A 259 -3.19 21.31 3.30
CA VAL A 259 -2.11 21.50 2.30
C VAL A 259 -0.76 21.15 2.91
N THR A 260 -0.46 21.72 4.08
CA THR A 260 0.82 21.50 4.77
C THR A 260 1.00 20.03 5.17
N ASN A 261 -0.07 19.36 5.57
CA ASN A 261 -0.05 17.94 5.90
C ASN A 261 0.25 17.08 4.66
N VAL A 262 -0.45 17.32 3.55
CA VAL A 262 -0.19 16.61 2.28
C VAL A 262 1.26 16.78 1.84
N VAL A 263 1.78 18.01 1.91
CA VAL A 263 3.18 18.29 1.56
C VAL A 263 4.13 17.44 2.39
N ARG A 264 3.99 17.47 3.72
CA ARG A 264 4.81 16.66 4.63
C ARG A 264 4.73 15.18 4.27
N ASP A 265 3.52 14.65 4.12
CA ASP A 265 3.30 13.22 3.91
C ASP A 265 3.86 12.75 2.55
N VAL A 266 3.74 13.57 1.49
CA VAL A 266 4.36 13.31 0.18
C VAL A 266 5.89 13.37 0.25
N LEU A 267 6.46 14.36 0.95
CA LEU A 267 7.90 14.49 1.12
C LEU A 267 8.50 13.34 1.93
N GLU A 268 7.86 12.95 3.03
CA GLU A 268 8.26 11.82 3.88
C GLU A 268 8.23 10.50 3.09
N ALA A 269 7.15 10.24 2.34
CA ALA A 269 7.04 9.05 1.49
C ALA A 269 8.09 9.03 0.36
N SER A 270 8.43 10.21 -0.19
CA SER A 270 9.46 10.33 -1.20
C SER A 270 10.87 10.10 -0.64
N GLN A 271 11.14 10.51 0.59
CA GLN A 271 12.41 10.27 1.28
C GLN A 271 12.55 8.83 1.77
N ALA A 272 11.45 8.19 2.19
CA ALA A 272 11.40 6.77 2.52
C ALA A 272 11.73 5.86 1.32
N SER A 273 11.65 6.37 0.09
CA SER A 273 12.08 5.68 -1.13
C SER A 273 13.59 5.79 -1.41
N ARG A 274 14.31 6.69 -0.73
CA ARG A 274 15.78 6.67 -0.70
C ARG A 274 16.19 5.56 0.28
N PRO A 275 17.24 4.77 -0.01
CA PRO A 275 17.92 3.99 1.01
C PRO A 275 18.69 4.97 1.91
N GLU A 276 17.96 5.82 2.62
CA GLU A 276 18.49 6.42 3.82
C GLU A 276 18.78 5.23 4.73
N LYS A 277 20.04 5.09 5.15
CA LYS A 277 20.43 4.12 6.17
C LYS A 277 19.60 4.44 7.42
N GLN A 278 18.39 3.92 7.50
CA GLN A 278 17.57 3.89 8.70
C GLN A 278 18.27 2.91 9.64
N VAL A 279 19.31 3.44 10.26
CA VAL A 279 19.94 2.87 11.44
C VAL A 279 18.87 2.87 12.52
N TYR A 280 18.16 1.74 12.59
CA TYR A 280 17.35 1.22 13.68
C TYR A 280 17.04 2.24 14.78
N MET A 281 15.96 3.00 14.61
CA MET A 281 15.49 3.93 15.61
C MET A 281 14.54 3.23 16.59
N SER A 282 15.11 2.93 17.75
CA SER A 282 14.51 2.82 19.09
C SER A 282 14.24 1.43 19.68
N LEU A 283 14.94 1.16 20.80
CA LEU A 283 14.47 0.34 21.91
C LEU A 283 13.68 1.26 22.86
N PRO A 284 12.35 1.12 23.01
CA PRO A 284 11.65 1.68 24.16
C PRO A 284 12.02 0.88 25.41
N ARG A 285 12.24 1.55 26.54
CA ARG A 285 12.33 0.88 27.84
C ARG A 285 10.94 0.34 28.21
N PRO A 286 10.82 -0.83 28.85
CA PRO A 286 9.60 -1.23 29.55
C PRO A 286 9.25 -0.16 30.59
N GLY A 287 8.20 0.62 30.32
CA GLY A 287 7.74 1.68 31.19
C GLY A 287 6.99 1.10 32.38
N LYS A 288 7.54 1.29 33.59
CA LYS A 288 6.73 1.45 34.80
C LYS A 288 5.86 2.69 34.60
N HIS A 289 4.58 2.59 34.91
CA HIS A 289 3.64 3.71 34.96
C HIS A 289 4.25 4.92 35.70
N GLY A 290 4.29 6.07 35.05
CA GLY A 290 4.77 7.32 35.63
C GLY A 290 4.89 8.43 34.59
N THR A 291 4.02 9.42 34.70
CA THR A 291 3.93 10.63 33.87
C THR A 291 5.24 11.43 33.87
N THR A 292 6.05 11.37 32.80
CA THR A 292 6.99 12.47 32.48
C THR A 292 7.15 12.64 30.96
N SER A 293 6.83 13.85 30.49
CA SER A 293 6.87 14.30 29.10
C SER A 293 8.26 14.78 28.68
N LYS A 294 9.22 13.86 28.52
CA LYS A 294 10.52 14.17 27.90
C LYS A 294 10.85 13.17 26.79
N PRO A 295 11.25 13.64 25.58
CA PRO A 295 11.66 12.73 24.51
C PRO A 295 12.97 12.03 24.91
N LEU A 296 12.91 10.70 24.94
CA LEU A 296 14.04 9.83 25.26
C LEU A 296 15.05 9.89 24.10
N LYS A 297 16.28 10.32 24.39
CA LYS A 297 17.37 10.35 23.40
C LYS A 297 17.73 8.93 22.97
N ALA A 298 17.65 8.67 21.66
CA ALA A 298 18.13 7.44 21.04
C ALA A 298 19.67 7.37 21.09
N VAL A 299 20.23 6.16 21.27
CA VAL A 299 21.68 5.90 21.33
C VAL A 299 22.00 4.73 20.41
N ARG A 300 23.06 4.89 19.61
CA ARG A 300 23.51 4.00 18.51
C ARG A 300 23.93 2.60 19.00
N LEU A 301 23.69 1.59 18.14
CA LEU A 301 24.15 0.20 18.27
C LEU A 301 25.53 0.01 17.61
N ASP A 302 26.19 -1.10 17.91
CA ASP A 302 27.42 -1.52 17.25
C ASP A 302 27.12 -2.14 15.86
N THR A 303 28.01 -1.92 14.89
CA THR A 303 27.73 -2.17 13.46
C THR A 303 27.73 -3.65 13.11
N GLU A 304 28.61 -4.44 13.73
CA GLU A 304 28.77 -5.88 13.49
C GLU A 304 27.55 -6.70 13.95
N GLU A 305 26.99 -6.35 15.11
CA GLU A 305 25.81 -6.99 15.67
C GLU A 305 24.56 -6.75 14.79
N GLN A 306 24.42 -5.55 14.23
CA GLN A 306 23.32 -5.19 13.35
C GLN A 306 23.40 -5.93 12.00
N GLU A 307 24.60 -6.12 11.45
CA GLU A 307 24.81 -6.89 10.23
C GLU A 307 24.39 -8.36 10.37
N LYS A 308 24.66 -8.97 11.53
CA LYS A 308 24.25 -10.36 11.83
C LYS A 308 22.73 -10.53 11.80
N ILE A 309 21.98 -9.60 12.42
CA ILE A 309 20.51 -9.62 12.41
C ILE A 309 19.99 -9.38 11.00
N ALA A 310 20.56 -8.42 10.27
CA ALA A 310 20.17 -8.11 8.89
C ALA A 310 20.41 -9.30 7.95
N LYS A 311 21.48 -10.08 8.15
CA LYS A 311 21.73 -11.32 7.43
C LYS A 311 20.65 -12.37 7.69
N SER A 312 20.32 -12.60 8.95
CA SER A 312 19.24 -13.55 9.32
C SER A 312 17.88 -13.12 8.79
N GLY A 313 17.58 -11.80 8.81
CA GLY A 313 16.38 -11.25 8.20
C GLY A 313 16.35 -11.46 6.69
N LEU A 314 17.47 -11.27 5.99
CA LEU A 314 17.55 -11.49 4.54
C LEU A 314 17.33 -12.96 4.17
N GLU A 315 17.95 -13.90 4.90
CA GLU A 315 17.71 -15.34 4.71
C GLU A 315 16.23 -15.69 4.93
N MET A 316 15.58 -15.10 5.93
CA MET A 316 14.15 -15.25 6.15
C MET A 316 13.32 -14.74 4.96
N LYS A 317 13.66 -13.58 4.39
CA LYS A 317 12.99 -13.05 3.18
C LYS A 317 13.12 -13.99 1.99
N LEU A 318 14.30 -14.58 1.76
CA LEU A 318 14.51 -15.50 0.64
C LEU A 318 13.59 -16.73 0.77
N ILE A 319 13.52 -17.31 1.97
CA ILE A 319 12.60 -18.42 2.25
C ILE A 319 11.13 -18.01 2.02
N THR A 320 10.75 -16.80 2.45
CA THR A 320 9.42 -16.26 2.22
C THR A 320 9.10 -16.14 0.72
N SER A 321 10.03 -15.60 -0.08
CA SER A 321 9.85 -15.45 -1.52
C SER A 321 9.74 -16.79 -2.26
N GLU A 322 10.51 -17.80 -1.83
CA GLU A 322 10.41 -19.16 -2.38
C GLU A 322 9.05 -19.79 -2.05
N MET A 323 8.56 -19.60 -0.83
CA MET A 323 7.27 -20.14 -0.41
C MET A 323 6.11 -19.46 -1.15
N ASP A 324 6.15 -18.14 -1.34
CA ASP A 324 5.10 -17.41 -2.07
C ASP A 324 5.00 -17.90 -3.53
N ALA A 325 6.14 -18.01 -4.22
CA ALA A 325 6.21 -18.55 -5.58
C ALA A 325 5.65 -19.97 -5.67
N GLU A 326 5.88 -20.81 -4.64
CA GLU A 326 5.31 -22.16 -4.60
C GLU A 326 3.79 -22.15 -4.35
N THR A 327 3.29 -21.21 -3.53
CA THR A 327 1.84 -21.07 -3.32
C THR A 327 1.11 -20.55 -4.54
N ASP A 328 1.75 -19.70 -5.37
CA ASP A 328 1.16 -19.17 -6.60
C ASP A 328 1.02 -20.24 -7.67
N LYS A 329 2.02 -21.13 -7.83
CA LYS A 329 1.90 -22.34 -8.69
C LYS A 329 0.72 -23.22 -8.30
N TRP A 330 0.38 -23.24 -7.00
CA TRP A 330 -0.76 -24.01 -6.50
C TRP A 330 -2.11 -23.39 -6.85
N GLN A 331 -2.16 -22.07 -6.98
CA GLN A 331 -3.34 -21.35 -7.47
C GLN A 331 -3.52 -21.55 -8.98
N GLU A 332 -2.44 -21.47 -9.76
CA GLU A 332 -2.46 -21.68 -11.23
C GLU A 332 -2.79 -23.12 -11.63
N SER A 333 -2.36 -24.11 -10.85
CA SER A 333 -2.68 -25.52 -11.13
C SER A 333 -4.18 -25.83 -10.93
N ASN A 334 -4.88 -25.05 -10.10
CA ASN A 334 -6.31 -25.21 -9.81
C ASN A 334 -7.21 -24.37 -10.73
N SER A 335 -6.71 -23.33 -11.39
CA SER A 335 -7.50 -22.50 -12.33
C SER A 335 -7.81 -23.19 -13.65
N ASN A 336 -7.07 -24.26 -14.00
CA ASN A 336 -7.36 -25.12 -15.15
C ASN A 336 -8.58 -26.05 -14.93
N ALA A 337 -9.17 -26.09 -13.74
CA ALA A 337 -10.45 -26.75 -13.48
C ALA A 337 -11.58 -25.71 -13.54
N GLN A 338 -12.22 -25.63 -14.71
CA GLN A 338 -13.38 -24.81 -15.01
C GLN A 338 -14.45 -24.89 -13.90
N LEU A 339 -14.47 -23.92 -12.97
CA LEU A 339 -15.56 -23.51 -12.08
C LEU A 339 -15.08 -22.34 -11.18
N GLU A 340 -15.42 -21.12 -11.58
CA GLU A 340 -15.09 -19.81 -10.97
C GLU A 340 -15.74 -19.54 -9.58
N VAL A 341 -15.69 -20.47 -8.62
CA VAL A 341 -16.28 -20.23 -7.28
C VAL A 341 -15.35 -20.64 -6.11
N ASN A 342 -14.11 -21.03 -6.36
CA ASN A 342 -13.30 -21.74 -5.36
C ASN A 342 -12.00 -21.05 -4.89
N GLU A 343 -11.80 -19.76 -5.14
CA GLU A 343 -10.58 -19.05 -4.69
C GLU A 343 -10.43 -19.00 -3.16
N GLU A 344 -11.53 -19.13 -2.41
CA GLU A 344 -11.55 -18.97 -0.94
C GLU A 344 -11.17 -20.21 -0.12
N ASN A 345 -10.93 -21.38 -0.72
CA ASN A 345 -11.00 -22.66 0.00
C ASN A 345 -9.67 -23.42 0.21
N ASN A 346 -8.50 -22.90 -0.20
CA ASN A 346 -7.21 -23.54 0.16
C ASN A 346 -6.63 -22.95 1.45
N ASP A 347 -7.06 -23.53 2.55
CA ASP A 347 -6.67 -23.18 3.91
C ASP A 347 -5.15 -23.25 4.18
N ILE A 348 -4.41 -24.10 3.45
CA ILE A 348 -2.95 -24.22 3.55
C ILE A 348 -2.28 -23.02 2.86
N VAL A 349 -2.68 -22.70 1.63
CA VAL A 349 -2.17 -21.55 0.87
C VAL A 349 -2.43 -20.25 1.62
N LYS A 350 -3.65 -20.04 2.09
CA LYS A 350 -4.03 -18.81 2.82
C LYS A 350 -3.15 -18.60 4.05
N ARG A 351 -2.96 -19.65 4.86
CA ARG A 351 -2.13 -19.58 6.07
C ARG A 351 -0.65 -19.45 5.74
N ALA A 352 -0.16 -20.11 4.68
CA ALA A 352 1.21 -19.91 4.21
C ALA A 352 1.44 -18.44 3.79
N LYS A 353 0.56 -17.85 2.98
CA LYS A 353 0.64 -16.42 2.59
C LYS A 353 0.56 -15.48 3.80
N ASN A 354 -0.29 -15.76 4.80
CA ASN A 354 -0.31 -15.00 6.05
C ASN A 354 1.03 -15.07 6.80
N MET A 355 1.61 -16.26 6.90
CA MET A 355 2.93 -16.45 7.52
C MET A 355 4.03 -15.74 6.73
N SER A 356 3.98 -15.76 5.39
CA SER A 356 4.87 -14.98 4.53
C SER A 356 4.83 -13.50 4.87
N ALA A 357 3.62 -12.91 4.89
CA ALA A 357 3.43 -11.49 5.20
C ALA A 357 3.99 -11.12 6.58
N MET A 358 3.72 -11.95 7.60
CA MET A 358 4.24 -11.73 8.95
C MET A 358 5.78 -11.80 9.01
N ALA A 359 6.39 -12.81 8.37
CA ALA A 359 7.84 -12.93 8.28
C ALA A 359 8.47 -11.77 7.51
N PHE A 360 7.79 -11.25 6.48
CA PHE A 360 8.22 -10.09 5.73
C PHE A 360 8.23 -8.82 6.60
N SER A 361 7.20 -8.59 7.42
CA SER A 361 7.20 -7.48 8.39
C SER A 361 8.37 -7.58 9.38
N MET A 362 8.70 -8.79 9.85
CA MET A 362 9.85 -9.02 10.72
C MET A 362 11.19 -8.81 10.00
N TYR A 363 11.27 -9.10 8.69
CA TYR A 363 12.43 -8.76 7.87
C TYR A 363 12.58 -7.25 7.71
N GLN A 364 11.51 -6.54 7.37
CA GLN A 364 11.54 -5.07 7.24
C GLN A 364 12.02 -4.42 8.54
N PHE A 365 11.57 -4.95 9.68
CA PHE A 365 12.07 -4.53 10.99
C PHE A 365 13.60 -4.66 11.13
N THR A 366 14.22 -5.74 10.63
CA THR A 366 15.70 -5.87 10.63
C THR A 366 16.41 -4.83 9.77
N LYS A 367 15.70 -4.22 8.81
CA LYS A 367 16.17 -3.13 7.96
C LYS A 367 15.85 -1.74 8.52
N GLY A 368 15.06 -1.67 9.60
CA GLY A 368 14.56 -0.42 10.14
C GLY A 368 13.35 0.13 9.38
N GLU A 369 12.72 -0.69 8.54
CA GLU A 369 11.60 -0.35 7.66
C GLU A 369 10.30 -1.05 8.14
N GLY A 370 9.15 -0.68 7.58
CA GLY A 370 7.89 -1.38 7.79
C GLY A 370 7.06 -0.90 8.98
N GLU A 371 6.01 -1.65 9.31
CA GLU A 371 5.00 -1.25 10.31
C GLU A 371 5.45 -1.47 11.77
N LEU A 372 6.40 -2.38 11.98
CA LEU A 372 6.95 -2.67 13.31
C LEU A 372 7.95 -1.58 13.69
N LYS A 373 7.61 -0.75 14.67
CA LYS A 373 8.44 0.41 15.07
C LYS A 373 9.26 0.14 16.32
N THR A 374 8.83 -0.82 17.13
CA THR A 374 9.44 -1.13 18.42
C THR A 374 9.79 -2.61 18.54
N THR A 375 10.72 -2.92 19.44
CA THR A 375 11.01 -4.32 19.78
C THR A 375 9.83 -5.04 20.41
N GLN A 376 8.93 -4.32 21.07
CA GLN A 376 7.68 -4.90 21.57
C GLN A 376 6.76 -5.29 20.42
N ASP A 377 6.70 -4.50 19.35
CA ASP A 377 5.95 -4.85 18.13
C ASP A 377 6.53 -6.11 17.51
N LEU A 378 7.87 -6.22 17.41
CA LEU A 378 8.53 -7.44 16.92
C LEU A 378 8.16 -8.67 17.76
N PHE A 379 8.20 -8.54 19.09
CA PHE A 379 7.86 -9.65 19.98
C PHE A 379 6.39 -10.06 19.83
N THR A 380 5.48 -9.09 19.77
CA THR A 380 4.05 -9.34 19.54
C THR A 380 3.82 -10.02 18.18
N GLN A 381 4.51 -9.56 17.14
CA GLN A 381 4.46 -10.17 15.81
C GLN A 381 4.96 -11.61 15.82
N ALA A 382 6.02 -11.90 16.56
CA ALA A 382 6.55 -13.25 16.72
C ALA A 382 5.56 -14.18 17.44
N GLU A 383 4.77 -13.67 18.39
CA GLU A 383 3.68 -14.44 19.00
C GLU A 383 2.59 -14.79 17.97
N TYR A 384 2.14 -13.81 17.19
CA TYR A 384 1.16 -14.05 16.12
C TYR A 384 1.69 -15.02 15.06
N PHE A 385 2.96 -14.90 14.68
CA PHE A 385 3.61 -15.83 13.75
C PHE A 385 3.62 -17.26 14.30
N ALA A 386 3.94 -17.45 15.58
CA ALA A 386 3.90 -18.75 16.25
C ALA A 386 2.47 -19.33 16.34
N GLU A 387 1.46 -18.50 16.55
CA GLU A 387 0.05 -18.90 16.54
C GLU A 387 -0.43 -19.35 15.16
N GLU A 388 -0.06 -18.63 14.11
CA GLU A 388 -0.43 -18.98 12.74
C GLU A 388 0.27 -20.27 12.29
N ALA A 389 1.53 -20.47 12.68
CA ALA A 389 2.26 -21.73 12.47
C ALA A 389 1.53 -22.93 13.11
N ASN A 390 1.01 -22.77 14.33
CA ASN A 390 0.20 -23.79 15.01
C ASN A 390 -1.10 -24.08 14.27
N ARG A 391 -1.77 -23.05 13.72
CA ARG A 391 -2.99 -23.24 12.90
C ARG A 391 -2.66 -23.99 11.63
N LEU A 392 -1.60 -23.62 10.92
CA LEU A 392 -1.14 -24.28 9.71
C LEU A 392 -0.78 -25.75 9.98
N TYR A 393 -0.07 -26.04 11.09
CA TYR A 393 0.23 -27.41 11.51
C TYR A 393 -1.03 -28.28 11.60
N LYS A 394 -2.10 -27.78 12.23
CA LYS A 394 -3.36 -28.53 12.38
C LYS A 394 -4.01 -28.85 11.03
N VAL A 395 -4.06 -27.86 10.13
CA VAL A 395 -4.60 -28.02 8.77
C VAL A 395 -3.80 -29.05 7.99
N ILE A 396 -2.47 -28.95 8.02
CA ILE A 396 -1.60 -29.89 7.30
C ILE A 396 -1.64 -31.28 7.93
N ARG A 397 -1.83 -31.39 9.25
CA ARG A 397 -2.03 -32.69 9.91
C ARG A 397 -3.31 -33.36 9.41
N GLN A 398 -4.40 -32.60 9.26
CA GLN A 398 -5.63 -33.12 8.66
C GLN A 398 -5.43 -33.54 7.20
N PHE A 399 -4.76 -32.72 6.41
CA PHE A 399 -4.38 -33.04 5.03
C PHE A 399 -3.60 -34.36 4.94
N SER A 400 -2.65 -34.58 5.85
CA SER A 400 -1.82 -35.79 5.86
C SER A 400 -2.60 -37.11 5.97
N TYR A 401 -3.83 -37.08 6.51
CA TYR A 401 -4.70 -38.26 6.56
C TYR A 401 -5.23 -38.66 5.19
N GLN A 402 -5.38 -37.69 4.27
CA GLN A 402 -5.86 -37.91 2.91
C GLN A 402 -4.73 -38.36 1.97
N VAL A 403 -3.47 -38.07 2.32
CA VAL A 403 -2.31 -38.50 1.54
C VAL A 403 -2.15 -40.04 1.64
N PRO A 404 -2.09 -40.77 0.52
CA PRO A 404 -1.81 -42.20 0.52
C PRO A 404 -0.45 -42.54 1.16
N GLY A 405 -0.34 -43.75 1.73
CA GLY A 405 0.92 -44.23 2.29
C GLY A 405 2.03 -44.30 1.23
N GLY A 406 3.19 -43.72 1.52
CA GLY A 406 4.32 -43.69 0.59
C GLY A 406 5.45 -42.77 1.08
N ALA A 407 6.52 -42.68 0.28
CA ALA A 407 7.66 -41.80 0.57
C ALA A 407 7.25 -40.32 0.78
N PRO A 408 6.37 -39.71 -0.06
CA PRO A 408 5.98 -38.31 0.11
C PRO A 408 5.25 -38.04 1.44
N LYS A 409 4.38 -38.96 1.87
CA LYS A 409 3.70 -38.86 3.16
C LYS A 409 4.67 -38.94 4.33
N LYS A 410 5.65 -39.85 4.25
CA LYS A 410 6.66 -40.03 5.29
C LYS A 410 7.53 -38.78 5.43
N GLU A 411 7.91 -38.16 4.31
CA GLU A 411 8.65 -36.91 4.28
C GLU A 411 7.83 -35.73 4.82
N LEU A 412 6.57 -35.61 4.40
CA LEU A 412 5.65 -34.59 4.90
C LEU A 412 5.55 -34.66 6.43
N LEU A 413 5.30 -35.85 6.98
CA LEU A 413 5.19 -36.03 8.44
C LEU A 413 6.52 -35.77 9.15
N ALA A 414 7.66 -36.18 8.57
CA ALA A 414 8.97 -35.95 9.15
C ALA A 414 9.32 -34.45 9.27
N ASN A 415 8.85 -33.61 8.34
CA ASN A 415 9.00 -32.16 8.42
C ASN A 415 7.93 -31.53 9.31
N LEU A 416 6.67 -31.97 9.22
CA LEU A 416 5.55 -31.46 10.01
C LEU A 416 5.76 -31.68 11.52
N ASP A 417 6.30 -32.83 11.92
CA ASP A 417 6.54 -33.16 13.33
C ASP A 417 7.64 -32.28 13.97
N LYS A 418 8.43 -31.54 13.18
CA LYS A 418 9.39 -30.53 13.69
C LYS A 418 8.74 -29.20 14.03
N VAL A 419 7.60 -28.86 13.40
CA VAL A 419 6.94 -27.54 13.53
C VAL A 419 6.61 -27.21 15.00
N PRO A 420 5.99 -28.10 15.80
CA PRO A 420 5.67 -27.79 17.20
C PRO A 420 6.89 -27.39 18.03
N THR A 421 8.04 -28.03 17.78
CA THR A 421 9.30 -27.74 18.49
C THR A 421 9.81 -26.33 18.18
N TYR A 422 9.78 -25.91 16.91
CA TYR A 422 10.21 -24.56 16.52
C TYR A 422 9.23 -23.49 17.02
N VAL A 423 7.93 -23.79 17.01
CA VAL A 423 6.91 -22.91 17.61
C VAL A 423 7.15 -22.71 19.10
N GLN A 424 7.39 -23.80 19.84
CA GLN A 424 7.68 -23.72 21.28
C GLN A 424 8.96 -22.94 21.57
N ARG A 425 10.02 -23.15 20.78
CA ARG A 425 11.27 -22.38 20.89
C ARG A 425 11.02 -20.89 20.72
N LEU A 426 10.34 -20.49 19.64
CA LEU A 426 10.01 -19.09 19.39
C LEU A 426 9.17 -18.48 20.52
N GLN A 427 8.12 -19.18 20.96
CA GLN A 427 7.26 -18.72 22.07
C GLN A 427 8.03 -18.57 23.39
N PHE A 428 8.95 -19.48 23.68
CA PHE A 428 9.79 -19.39 24.89
C PHE A 428 10.72 -18.18 24.82
N THR A 429 11.39 -17.97 23.67
CA THR A 429 12.26 -16.82 23.44
C THR A 429 11.51 -15.51 23.60
N VAL A 430 10.27 -15.42 23.09
CA VAL A 430 9.46 -14.19 23.17
C VAL A 430 8.96 -13.91 24.59
N LYS A 431 8.63 -14.94 25.37
CA LYS A 431 8.15 -14.80 26.77
C LYS A 431 9.24 -14.53 27.80
N ASP A 432 10.52 -14.72 27.43
CA ASP A 432 11.63 -14.50 28.35
C ASP A 432 11.75 -13.01 28.75
N HIS A 433 11.88 -12.75 30.05
CA HIS A 433 11.92 -11.38 30.56
C HIS A 433 13.36 -10.88 30.53
N THR A 434 13.64 -9.94 29.62
CA THR A 434 14.98 -9.34 29.50
C THR A 434 14.98 -7.90 30.00
N VAL A 435 15.97 -7.56 30.82
CA VAL A 435 16.18 -6.19 31.32
C VAL A 435 17.58 -5.72 30.91
N GLY A 436 17.65 -4.57 30.23
CA GLY A 436 18.91 -3.97 29.80
C GLY A 436 19.23 -4.20 28.32
N LYS A 437 20.03 -3.29 27.75
CA LYS A 437 20.24 -3.16 26.29
C LYS A 437 20.80 -4.43 25.64
N ALA A 438 21.87 -4.99 26.19
CA ALA A 438 22.53 -6.17 25.64
C ALA A 438 21.59 -7.39 25.65
N ALA A 439 20.88 -7.62 26.76
CA ALA A 439 19.93 -8.73 26.88
C ALA A 439 18.75 -8.60 25.90
N THR A 440 18.20 -7.39 25.74
CA THR A 440 17.13 -7.16 24.74
C THR A 440 17.63 -7.36 23.32
N PHE A 441 18.86 -6.96 23.01
CA PHE A 441 19.46 -7.19 21.70
C PHE A 441 19.62 -8.68 21.40
N THR A 442 20.20 -9.44 22.32
CA THR A 442 20.32 -10.91 22.18
C THR A 442 18.95 -11.55 22.00
N LYS A 443 17.92 -11.07 22.70
CA LYS A 443 16.54 -11.55 22.50
C LYS A 443 16.02 -11.24 21.10
N VAL A 444 16.23 -10.05 20.56
CA VAL A 444 15.84 -9.71 19.18
C VAL A 444 16.54 -10.62 18.17
N ASP A 445 17.86 -10.80 18.28
CA ASP A 445 18.63 -11.71 17.42
C ASP A 445 18.06 -13.13 17.46
N ASN A 446 17.81 -13.64 18.67
CA ASN A 446 17.21 -14.96 18.87
C ASN A 446 15.81 -15.06 18.27
N VAL A 447 14.94 -14.06 18.45
CA VAL A 447 13.58 -14.06 17.87
C VAL A 447 13.66 -14.12 16.34
N ILE A 448 14.51 -13.29 15.70
CA ILE A 448 14.67 -13.30 14.25
C ILE A 448 15.21 -14.65 13.76
N GLN A 449 16.20 -15.24 14.45
CA GLN A 449 16.74 -16.55 14.10
C GLN A 449 15.72 -17.68 14.26
N GLU A 450 14.95 -17.70 15.35
CA GLU A 450 13.92 -18.71 15.59
C GLU A 450 12.77 -18.60 14.59
N THR A 451 12.33 -17.37 14.24
CA THR A 451 11.35 -17.16 13.17
C THR A 451 11.87 -17.68 11.82
N LYS A 452 13.11 -17.34 11.45
CA LYS A 452 13.75 -17.85 10.22
C LYS A 452 13.75 -19.39 10.19
N ASN A 453 14.16 -20.01 11.29
CA ASN A 453 14.25 -21.47 11.39
C ASN A 453 12.86 -22.13 11.26
N LEU A 454 11.85 -21.57 11.92
CA LEU A 454 10.47 -22.00 11.79
C LEU A 454 9.98 -21.84 10.35
N MET A 455 10.23 -20.69 9.72
CA MET A 455 9.83 -20.41 8.35
C MET A 455 10.44 -21.39 7.33
N ASN A 456 11.72 -21.76 7.50
CA ASN A 456 12.38 -22.76 6.67
C ASN A 456 11.68 -24.13 6.72
N VAL A 457 11.25 -24.54 7.92
CA VAL A 457 10.49 -25.80 8.06
C VAL A 457 9.10 -25.66 7.45
N ILE A 458 8.42 -24.55 7.66
CA ILE A 458 7.10 -24.29 7.07
C ILE A 458 7.16 -24.35 5.54
N SER A 459 8.14 -23.69 4.92
CA SER A 459 8.35 -23.71 3.47
C SER A 459 8.45 -25.16 2.95
N LYS A 460 9.33 -25.97 3.55
CA LYS A 460 9.47 -27.40 3.18
C LYS A 460 8.19 -28.20 3.35
N VAL A 461 7.45 -27.96 4.44
CA VAL A 461 6.17 -28.65 4.69
C VAL A 461 5.15 -28.27 3.61
N VAL A 462 5.03 -26.98 3.25
CA VAL A 462 4.11 -26.50 2.22
C VAL A 462 4.49 -27.06 0.84
N THR A 463 5.77 -27.05 0.46
CA THR A 463 6.24 -27.67 -0.79
C THR A 463 5.93 -29.17 -0.84
N THR A 464 6.16 -29.90 0.25
CA THR A 464 5.82 -31.35 0.29
C THR A 464 4.30 -31.57 0.20
N CYS A 465 3.48 -30.64 0.73
CA CYS A 465 2.03 -30.69 0.56
C CYS A 465 1.64 -30.50 -0.91
N PHE A 466 2.27 -29.56 -1.61
CA PHE A 466 2.08 -29.32 -3.04
C PHE A 466 2.38 -30.58 -3.86
N GLU A 467 3.53 -31.20 -3.63
CA GLU A 467 3.93 -32.44 -4.31
C GLU A 467 2.94 -33.59 -4.03
N CYS A 468 2.46 -33.73 -2.79
CA CYS A 468 1.47 -34.73 -2.44
C CYS A 468 0.13 -34.46 -3.15
N ALA A 469 -0.33 -33.22 -3.16
CA ALA A 469 -1.61 -32.83 -3.77
C ALA A 469 -1.59 -33.06 -5.28
N THR A 470 -0.52 -32.65 -5.96
CA THR A 470 -0.36 -32.83 -7.42
C THR A 470 -0.23 -34.30 -7.80
N LYS A 471 0.59 -35.07 -7.07
CA LYS A 471 0.83 -36.49 -7.36
C LYS A 471 -0.41 -37.36 -7.18
N TYR A 472 -1.22 -37.08 -6.17
CA TYR A 472 -2.39 -37.88 -5.82
C TYR A 472 -3.73 -37.24 -6.19
N LYS A 473 -3.72 -36.07 -6.84
CA LYS A 473 -4.91 -35.29 -7.24
C LYS A 473 -5.91 -35.14 -6.10
N LEU A 474 -5.42 -34.67 -4.94
CA LEU A 474 -6.23 -34.53 -3.73
C LEU A 474 -6.97 -33.18 -3.73
N ASP A 475 -8.30 -33.21 -3.66
CA ASP A 475 -9.13 -32.01 -3.50
C ASP A 475 -9.44 -31.74 -2.02
N PHE A 476 -9.26 -30.49 -1.58
CA PHE A 476 -9.42 -30.08 -0.17
C PHE A 476 -10.90 -29.92 0.28
N ARG A 477 -11.87 -30.49 -0.45
CA ARG A 477 -13.29 -30.44 -0.08
C ARG A 477 -13.67 -31.56 0.89
N SER A 478 -13.12 -31.56 2.10
CA SER A 478 -13.78 -32.26 3.22
C SER A 478 -13.24 -31.81 4.57
N GLY A 479 -14.00 -30.92 5.22
CA GLY A 479 -13.72 -30.44 6.58
C GLY A 479 -14.92 -29.77 7.27
N ALA A 480 -15.99 -29.45 6.54
CA ALA A 480 -17.28 -29.05 7.11
C ALA A 480 -18.28 -30.20 6.94
N GLY A 481 -18.91 -30.59 8.06
CA GLY A 481 -19.65 -31.84 8.22
C GLY A 481 -20.75 -32.11 7.18
N GLY A 482 -20.85 -33.38 6.81
CA GLY A 482 -21.89 -33.89 5.92
C GLY A 482 -21.72 -35.39 5.69
N SER A 483 -22.19 -36.19 6.65
CA SER A 483 -22.53 -37.58 6.37
C SER A 483 -23.68 -37.56 5.35
N ALA A 484 -23.39 -37.86 4.09
CA ALA A 484 -24.41 -38.06 3.07
C ALA A 484 -24.00 -39.27 2.22
N GLY A 485 -24.88 -40.26 2.23
CA GLY A 485 -24.63 -41.63 1.84
C GLY A 485 -24.20 -41.84 0.38
N ARG A 486 -23.23 -42.73 0.20
CA ARG A 486 -23.11 -43.51 -1.03
C ARG A 486 -24.13 -44.64 -0.96
N GLY A 487 -25.22 -44.48 -1.70
CA GLY A 487 -26.16 -45.55 -1.99
C GLY A 487 -25.51 -46.64 -2.84
N GLY A 488 -25.57 -47.87 -2.35
CA GLY A 488 -25.48 -49.09 -3.15
C GLY A 488 -26.89 -49.70 -3.28
N PRO A 489 -27.24 -50.33 -4.41
CA PRO A 489 -28.57 -50.85 -4.63
C PRO A 489 -28.71 -52.26 -4.04
N GLY A 490 -29.83 -52.55 -3.36
CA GLY A 490 -30.22 -53.93 -3.08
C GLY A 490 -31.15 -54.12 -1.89
N GLY A 491 -32.37 -54.58 -2.21
CA GLY A 491 -32.98 -55.68 -1.45
C GLY A 491 -33.85 -55.36 -0.24
N ASP A 492 -35.13 -55.11 -0.52
CA ASP A 492 -36.31 -55.85 -0.02
C ASP A 492 -36.54 -56.10 1.49
N GLY A 493 -37.81 -55.94 1.90
CA GLY A 493 -38.39 -56.67 3.04
C GLY A 493 -38.85 -55.90 4.29
N GLY A 494 -40.05 -55.31 4.23
CA GLY A 494 -41.18 -55.67 5.12
C GLY A 494 -41.23 -55.28 6.61
N ALA A 495 -42.38 -54.67 6.98
CA ALA A 495 -43.03 -54.54 8.30
C ALA A 495 -42.35 -53.61 9.34
N GLY A 496 -43.03 -52.75 10.11
CA GLY A 496 -44.43 -52.53 10.44
C GLY A 496 -44.49 -51.97 11.87
N GLY A 497 -45.40 -51.04 12.18
CA GLY A 497 -45.81 -50.76 13.58
C GLY A 497 -45.54 -49.35 14.16
N THR A 498 -46.56 -48.48 14.03
CA THR A 498 -47.27 -47.73 15.09
C THR A 498 -46.59 -47.15 16.35
N GLY A 499 -47.00 -45.91 16.66
CA GLY A 499 -47.07 -45.30 18.01
C GLY A 499 -45.99 -44.24 18.24
N GLY A 500 -46.24 -42.99 18.64
CA GLY A 500 -47.34 -42.38 19.40
C GLY A 500 -46.72 -41.69 20.63
N GLY A 501 -47.16 -40.46 20.96
CA GLY A 501 -47.07 -39.94 22.33
C GLY A 501 -46.17 -38.73 22.61
N GLU A 502 -46.86 -37.60 22.76
CA GLU A 502 -46.63 -36.39 23.56
C GLU A 502 -45.57 -36.38 24.69
N GLY A 503 -45.02 -35.18 24.93
CA GLY A 503 -45.19 -34.52 26.24
C GLY A 503 -43.94 -34.14 27.03
N GLY A 504 -43.86 -32.85 27.42
CA GLY A 504 -43.39 -32.49 28.76
C GLY A 504 -42.28 -31.42 28.90
N LYS A 505 -42.73 -30.17 29.15
CA LYS A 505 -42.31 -29.21 30.20
C LYS A 505 -40.82 -29.11 30.59
N ALA A 506 -40.17 -27.95 30.38
CA ALA A 506 -40.19 -26.75 31.23
C ALA A 506 -39.42 -26.87 32.56
N ALA A 507 -38.32 -26.09 32.69
CA ALA A 507 -37.92 -25.41 33.93
C ALA A 507 -36.86 -24.34 33.59
N GLY A 508 -37.24 -23.07 33.74
CA GLY A 508 -36.29 -21.99 34.01
C GLY A 508 -36.20 -21.75 35.51
N ILE A 509 -35.13 -21.05 35.93
CA ILE A 509 -34.92 -20.23 37.15
C ILE A 509 -33.57 -19.54 36.86
N GLY A 510 -33.45 -18.21 36.70
CA GLY A 510 -33.50 -17.20 37.77
C GLY A 510 -32.16 -17.23 38.53
N GLY A 511 -31.23 -16.28 38.44
CA GLY A 511 -31.39 -14.84 38.59
C GLY A 511 -31.08 -14.46 40.04
N SER A 512 -29.87 -13.96 40.30
CA SER A 512 -29.52 -13.23 41.53
C SER A 512 -28.41 -12.22 41.27
N SER A 513 -28.82 -10.96 41.22
CA SER A 513 -28.08 -9.78 41.65
C SER A 513 -27.86 -9.81 43.17
N ASP A 514 -26.72 -9.33 43.68
CA ASP A 514 -26.70 -8.16 44.56
C ASP A 514 -25.27 -7.61 44.84
N GLN A 515 -25.28 -6.35 45.27
CA GLN A 515 -24.26 -5.31 45.41
C GLN A 515 -23.18 -5.49 46.48
N GLY A 516 -22.14 -4.64 46.42
CA GLY A 516 -21.42 -4.20 47.62
C GLY A 516 -20.09 -3.48 47.38
N LEU A 517 -20.14 -2.13 47.45
CA LEU A 517 -19.08 -1.10 47.62
C LEU A 517 -18.30 -0.61 46.39
#